data_AF-A0A8T6P3L1-F1
#
_entry.id   AF-A0A8T6P3L1-F1
#
_cell.length_a   1.000
_cell.length_b   1.000
_cell.length_c   1.000
_cell.angle_alpha   90.00
_cell.angle_beta   90.00
_cell.angle_gamma   90.00
#
_symmetry.space_group_name_H-M   'P 1'
#
loop_
_entity.id
_entity.type
_entity.pdbx_description
1 polymer ?
#
loop_
_entity_poly.entity_id
_entity_poly.type
_entity_poly.pdbx_seq_one_letter_code
_entity_poly.pdbx_strand_id
1 'polypeptide(L)'
;MADEFEYHFLILAPGLQAAWFFQAARRYWQRFQPIVTDDWALLSYIPGDAPVAVTLLARSDTAAFAQVQIEALRPGVRLDMVVVDDLTLMESVLNSRAEASLPFG
;
A
#
# COMPACT_ATOMS: atom_id res chain seq x y z
N MET A 1 -18.32 8.04 -0.95
CA MET A 1 -17.57 7.26 0.04
C MET A 1 -16.36 8.10 0.44
N ALA A 2 -16.60 8.99 1.38
CA ALA A 2 -15.64 9.77 2.18
C ALA A 2 -16.20 9.53 3.60
N ASP A 3 -15.49 9.09 4.63
CA ASP A 3 -14.08 9.19 4.99
C ASP A 3 -13.76 8.01 5.92
N GLU A 4 -13.07 6.96 5.45
CA GLU A 4 -12.60 5.88 6.34
C GLU A 4 -11.12 6.06 6.75
N PHE A 5 -10.40 6.89 6.01
CA PHE A 5 -9.01 7.24 6.24
C PHE A 5 -8.74 8.65 5.72
N GLU A 6 -7.89 9.39 6.42
CA GLU A 6 -7.42 10.71 6.02
C GLU A 6 -6.14 10.60 5.19
N TYR A 7 -5.34 9.58 5.46
CA TYR A 7 -4.11 9.28 4.73
C TYR A 7 -4.15 7.87 4.14
N HIS A 8 -3.85 7.76 2.84
CA HIS A 8 -3.67 6.49 2.15
C HIS A 8 -2.24 6.37 1.65
N PHE A 9 -1.55 5.37 2.17
CA PHE A 9 -0.22 5.00 1.73
C PHE A 9 -0.29 3.75 0.87
N LEU A 10 0.59 3.71 -0.14
CA LEU A 10 0.94 2.50 -0.84
C LEU A 10 2.43 2.28 -0.62
N ILE A 11 2.76 1.23 0.12
CA ILE A 11 4.12 0.95 0.57
C ILE A 11 4.67 -0.27 -0.18
N LEU A 12 5.88 -0.12 -0.73
CA LEU A 12 6.62 -1.21 -1.35
C LEU A 12 7.49 -1.90 -0.30
N ALA A 13 7.33 -3.21 -0.13
CA ALA A 13 8.23 -4.00 0.69
C ALA A 13 9.63 -4.09 0.04
N PRO A 14 10.68 -4.35 0.84
CA PRO A 14 12.03 -4.56 0.34
C PRO A 14 12.07 -5.57 -0.82
N GLY A 15 12.86 -5.25 -1.84
CA GLY A 15 13.00 -6.09 -3.03
C GLY A 15 12.03 -5.78 -4.16
N LEU A 16 11.01 -4.94 -3.94
CA LEU A 16 10.22 -4.34 -5.02
C LEU A 16 10.83 -2.99 -5.45
N GLN A 17 11.05 -2.81 -6.74
CA GLN A 17 11.59 -1.56 -7.27
C GLN A 17 10.48 -0.56 -7.56
N ALA A 18 10.60 0.66 -7.04
CA ALA A 18 9.64 1.75 -7.31
C ALA A 18 9.49 2.08 -8.81
N ALA A 19 10.51 1.81 -9.63
CA ALA A 19 10.44 2.00 -11.08
C ALA A 19 9.33 1.16 -11.74
N TRP A 20 9.12 -0.08 -11.29
CA TRP A 20 8.05 -0.94 -11.80
C TRP A 20 6.65 -0.37 -11.49
N PHE A 21 6.50 0.26 -10.32
CA PHE A 21 5.23 0.81 -9.86
C PHE A 21 4.66 1.87 -10.81
N PHE A 22 5.49 2.74 -11.38
CA PHE A 22 5.03 3.82 -12.27
C PHE A 22 4.33 3.33 -13.53
N GLN A 23 4.61 2.10 -13.97
CA GLN A 23 3.93 1.48 -15.10
C GLN A 23 2.74 0.63 -14.63
N ALA A 24 2.98 -0.28 -13.69
CA ALA A 24 2.00 -1.29 -13.28
C ALA A 24 0.82 -0.73 -12.48
N ALA A 25 1.06 0.24 -11.59
CA ALA A 25 0.05 0.74 -10.67
C ALA A 25 -0.59 2.06 -11.13
N ARG A 26 -0.34 2.48 -12.38
CA ARG A 26 -0.78 3.79 -12.88
C ARG A 26 -2.29 4.00 -12.74
N ARG A 27 -3.11 3.01 -13.10
CA ARG A 27 -4.58 3.11 -13.01
C ARG A 27 -5.03 3.25 -11.56
N TYR A 28 -4.45 2.45 -10.67
CA TYR A 28 -4.72 2.52 -9.23
C TYR A 28 -4.36 3.91 -8.67
N TRP A 29 -3.16 4.42 -8.99
CA TRP A 29 -2.73 5.73 -8.54
C TRP A 29 -3.60 6.86 -9.10
N GLN A 30 -3.97 6.80 -10.38
CA GLN A 30 -4.89 7.79 -10.98
C GLN A 30 -6.27 7.80 -10.31
N ARG A 31 -6.71 6.68 -9.74
CA ARG A 31 -8.03 6.54 -9.13
C ARG A 31 -8.08 6.98 -7.67
N PHE A 32 -7.08 6.60 -6.89
CA PHE A 32 -7.07 6.77 -5.42
C PHE A 32 -6.01 7.75 -4.91
N GLN A 33 -5.01 8.08 -5.74
CA GLN A 33 -3.94 9.03 -5.44
C GLN A 33 -3.23 8.77 -4.10
N PRO A 34 -2.82 7.52 -3.78
CA PRO A 34 -2.12 7.23 -2.54
C PRO A 34 -0.73 7.89 -2.53
N ILE A 35 -0.21 8.07 -1.32
CA ILE A 35 1.20 8.40 -1.07
C ILE A 35 2.03 7.14 -1.31
N VAL A 36 2.85 7.15 -2.35
CA VAL A 36 3.66 5.98 -2.75
C VAL A 36 5.06 6.13 -2.19
N THR A 37 5.53 5.13 -1.44
CA THR A 37 6.85 5.17 -0.80
C THR A 37 7.40 3.76 -0.55
N ASP A 38 8.72 3.64 -0.50
CA ASP A 38 9.44 2.50 0.09
C ASP A 38 10.01 2.85 1.48
N ASP A 39 9.98 4.12 1.87
CA ASP A 39 10.34 4.60 3.21
C ASP A 39 9.15 4.54 4.17
N TRP A 40 9.23 3.62 5.13
CA TRP A 40 8.18 3.37 6.12
C TRP A 40 8.17 4.42 7.24
N ALA A 41 9.28 5.14 7.45
CA ALA A 41 9.38 6.15 8.50
C ALA A 41 8.40 7.30 8.27
N LEU A 42 7.92 7.49 7.03
CA LEU A 42 6.88 8.48 6.72
C LEU A 42 5.60 8.32 7.54
N LEU A 43 5.25 7.10 7.94
CA LEU A 43 4.08 6.83 8.78
C LEU A 43 4.18 7.48 10.18
N SER A 44 5.41 7.66 10.69
CA SER A 44 5.65 8.24 12.01
C SER A 44 5.41 9.75 12.08
N TYR A 45 5.39 10.43 10.93
CA TYR A 45 5.13 11.87 10.85
C TYR A 45 3.64 12.22 10.75
N ILE A 46 2.77 11.21 10.59
CA ILE A 46 1.32 11.42 10.57
C ILE A 46 0.82 11.65 12.00
N PRO A 47 -0.04 12.65 12.27
CA PRO A 47 -0.65 12.86 13.59
C PRO A 47 -1.27 11.57 14.13
N GLY A 48 -1.04 11.23 15.40
CA GLY A 48 -1.40 9.92 15.97
C GLY A 48 -2.90 9.60 15.98
N ASP A 49 -3.73 10.62 15.95
CA ASP A 49 -5.20 10.57 15.94
C ASP A 49 -5.79 10.48 14.53
N ALA A 50 -4.99 10.76 13.48
CA ALA A 50 -5.47 10.67 12.11
C ALA A 50 -5.67 9.21 11.67
N PRO A 51 -6.77 8.86 10.99
CA PRO A 51 -6.98 7.53 10.48
C PRO A 51 -6.09 7.30 9.24
N VAL A 52 -5.26 6.25 9.29
CA VAL A 52 -4.30 5.90 8.24
C VAL A 52 -4.64 4.54 7.66
N ALA A 53 -4.68 4.46 6.33
CA ALA A 53 -4.74 3.21 5.59
C ALA A 53 -3.44 2.98 4.82
N VAL A 54 -2.95 1.75 4.84
CA VAL A 54 -1.72 1.32 4.14
C VAL A 54 -2.06 0.13 3.26
N THR A 55 -1.83 0.28 1.96
CA THR A 55 -1.74 -0.84 1.01
C THR A 55 -0.28 -1.26 0.92
N LEU A 56 0.06 -2.41 1.50
CA LEU A 56 1.40 -2.99 1.46
C LEU A 56 1.52 -3.92 0.25
N LEU A 57 2.42 -3.60 -0.68
CA LEU A 57 2.81 -4.50 -1.75
C LEU A 57 4.04 -5.29 -1.28
N ALA A 58 3.91 -6.61 -1.23
CA ALA A 58 5.00 -7.47 -0.75
C ALA A 58 5.08 -8.78 -1.51
N ARG A 59 6.27 -9.38 -1.46
CA ARG A 59 6.48 -10.78 -1.84
C ARG A 59 6.25 -11.67 -0.63
N SER A 60 6.03 -12.96 -0.86
CA SER A 60 5.69 -13.91 0.21
C SER A 60 6.78 -14.01 1.28
N ASP A 61 8.04 -13.82 0.90
CA ASP A 61 9.22 -13.85 1.78
C ASP A 61 9.38 -12.60 2.67
N THR A 62 8.79 -11.47 2.28
CA THR A 62 8.97 -10.16 2.94
C THR A 62 7.70 -9.64 3.62
N ALA A 63 6.54 -10.19 3.27
CA ALA A 63 5.24 -9.72 3.74
C ALA A 63 5.10 -9.69 5.27
N ALA A 64 5.46 -10.78 5.96
CA ALA A 64 5.33 -10.87 7.41
C ALA A 64 6.26 -9.88 8.13
N PHE A 65 7.49 -9.71 7.63
CA PHE A 65 8.43 -8.73 8.16
C PHE A 65 7.89 -7.30 8.00
N ALA A 66 7.40 -6.97 6.81
CA ALA A 66 6.87 -5.64 6.52
C ALA A 66 5.60 -5.30 7.33
N GLN A 67 4.71 -6.27 7.51
CA GLN A 67 3.54 -6.12 8.37
C GLN A 67 3.93 -5.74 9.80
N VAL A 68 4.82 -6.52 10.44
CA VAL A 68 5.25 -6.28 11.82
C VAL A 68 5.84 -4.88 11.99
N GLN A 69 6.58 -4.42 10.98
CA GLN A 69 7.26 -3.12 11.02
C GLN A 69 6.27 -1.96 10.87
N ILE A 70 5.30 -2.08 9.96
CA ILE A 70 4.22 -1.08 9.81
C ILE A 70 3.37 -1.00 11.08
N GLU A 71 2.98 -2.13 11.66
CA GLU A 71 2.18 -2.17 12.89
C GLU A 71 2.93 -1.61 14.10
N ALA A 72 4.25 -1.85 14.19
CA ALA A 72 5.09 -1.29 15.23
C ALA A 72 5.26 0.24 15.09
N LEU A 73 5.37 0.75 13.87
CA LEU A 73 5.47 2.19 13.60
C LEU A 73 4.14 2.92 13.81
N ARG A 74 3.03 2.27 13.45
CA ARG A 74 1.69 2.84 13.53
C ARG A 74 0.67 1.80 14.02
N PRO A 75 0.51 1.66 15.35
CA PRO A 75 -0.53 0.82 15.91
C PRO A 75 -1.93 1.26 15.46
N GLY A 76 -2.79 0.31 15.12
CA GLY A 76 -4.17 0.59 14.71
C GLY A 76 -4.34 1.09 13.27
N VAL A 77 -3.28 1.08 12.46
CA VAL A 77 -3.36 1.34 11.02
C VAL A 77 -4.27 0.33 10.32
N ARG A 78 -5.07 0.78 9.36
CA ARG A 78 -5.78 -0.14 8.46
C ARG A 78 -4.77 -0.68 7.44
N LEU A 79 -4.30 -1.89 7.66
CA LEU A 79 -3.36 -2.55 6.78
C LEU A 79 -4.10 -3.47 5.79
N ASP A 80 -3.87 -3.25 4.50
CA ASP A 80 -4.33 -4.07 3.38
C ASP A 80 -3.08 -4.61 2.67
N MET A 81 -2.93 -5.93 2.60
CA MET A 81 -1.72 -6.56 2.08
C MET A 81 -1.98 -7.21 0.72
N VAL A 82 -1.19 -6.83 -0.27
CA VAL A 82 -1.13 -7.48 -1.59
C VAL A 82 0.15 -8.29 -1.65
N VAL A 83 0.04 -9.57 -1.26
CA VAL A 83 1.18 -10.50 -1.22
C VAL A 83 1.20 -11.33 -2.50
N VAL A 84 2.10 -11.00 -3.41
CA VAL A 84 2.21 -11.66 -4.72
C VAL A 84 3.67 -11.72 -5.13
N ASP A 85 4.14 -12.92 -5.51
CA ASP A 85 5.54 -13.10 -5.96
C ASP A 85 5.76 -12.73 -7.43
N ASP A 86 4.68 -12.74 -8.23
CA ASP A 86 4.70 -12.35 -9.64
C ASP A 86 4.22 -10.90 -9.84
N LEU A 87 5.05 -10.10 -10.48
CA LEU A 87 4.78 -8.68 -10.72
C LEU A 87 3.57 -8.44 -11.65
N THR A 88 3.36 -9.31 -12.63
CA THR A 88 2.22 -9.19 -13.57
C THR A 88 0.91 -9.44 -12.85
N LEU A 89 0.89 -10.42 -11.95
CA LEU A 89 -0.27 -10.69 -11.12
C LEU A 89 -0.53 -9.55 -10.12
N MET A 90 0.52 -8.97 -9.52
CA MET A 90 0.39 -7.81 -8.64
C MET A 90 -0.21 -6.61 -9.38
N GLU A 91 0.24 -6.34 -10.61
CA GLU A 91 -0.35 -5.33 -11.50
C GLU A 91 -1.84 -5.60 -11.76
N SER A 92 -2.19 -6.84 -12.09
CA SER A 92 -3.57 -7.25 -12.35
C SER A 92 -4.48 -7.01 -11.15
N VAL A 93 -4.00 -7.30 -9.93
CA VAL A 93 -4.75 -7.02 -8.69
C VAL A 93 -5.02 -5.52 -8.54
N LEU A 94 -4.00 -4.67 -8.72
CA LEU A 94 -4.15 -3.22 -8.61
C LEU A 94 -5.08 -2.64 -9.67
N ASN A 95 -4.99 -3.13 -10.91
CA ASN A 95 -5.87 -2.74 -12.00
C ASN A 95 -7.32 -3.15 -11.71
N SER A 96 -7.55 -4.37 -11.25
CA SER A 96 -8.89 -4.86 -10.88
C SER A 96 -9.54 -4.01 -9.78
N ARG A 97 -8.75 -3.63 -8.77
CA ARG A 97 -9.17 -2.72 -7.69
C ARG A 97 -9.55 -1.33 -8.21
N ALA A 98 -8.75 -0.77 -9.11
CA ALA A 98 -9.01 0.52 -9.74
C ALA A 98 -10.33 0.49 -10.55
N GLU A 99 -10.54 -0.58 -11.33
CA GLU A 99 -11.75 -0.79 -12.14
C GLU A 99 -13.00 -0.95 -11.27
N ALA A 100 -12.90 -1.71 -10.17
CA ALA A 100 -13.99 -1.89 -9.21
C ALA A 100 -14.23 -0.66 -8.30
N SER A 101 -13.37 0.36 -8.36
CA SER A 101 -13.38 1.49 -7.40
C SER A 101 -13.29 1.06 -5.93
N LEU A 102 -12.54 -0.01 -5.66
CA LEU A 102 -12.28 -0.54 -4.32
C LEU A 102 -10.78 -0.40 -4.02
N PRO A 103 -10.34 0.54 -3.16
CA PRO A 103 -8.91 0.73 -2.88
C PRO A 103 -8.30 -0.46 -2.13
N PHE A 104 -9.09 -1.15 -1.33
CA PHE A 104 -8.68 -2.26 -0.48
C PHE A 104 -9.48 -3.54 -0.83
N GLY A 105 -8.97 -4.71 -0.41
CA GLY A 105 -9.61 -6.02 -0.62
C GLY A 105 -9.94 -6.74 0.68
#